data_AF-A0A7L2ITY7-F1
#
_entry.id   AF-A0A7L2ITY7-F1
#
_cell.length_a   1.000
_cell.length_b   1.000
_cell.length_c   1.000
_cell.angle_alpha   90.00
_cell.angle_beta   90.00
_cell.angle_gamma   90.00
#
_symmetry.space_group_name_H-M   'P 1'
#
loop_
_entity.id
_entity.type
_entity.pdbx_description
1 polymer ?
#
loop_
_entity_poly.entity_id
_entity_poly.type
_entity_poly.pdbx_seq_one_letter_code
_entity_poly.pdbx_strand_id
1 'polypeptide(L)'
;QVFSSVTSVLNMSVFKEQFVLEDLLQEIKRRSTALSFGPLQSNGLISVQGSFPEIKLLRDFLLLKAKCLSEDRRGESQSHQRPRRRLQQQQCKKELSSSVHDTDGESQMVVLDTDVYHYMKAFSPWRLQGSADVVISDVTDGDTTTLYIQSAGPRSGVGQISRIREQIEDHSIKLYSALCKERISFKEHTRAEKERYQRLCEHLKHNFPHVLMIHYDTHIDVIGSPSEILQFTKVVSS
;
A
#
# COMPACT_ATOMS: atom_id res chain seq x y z
N GLN A 1 27.48 -7.21 -19.33
CA GLN A 1 26.66 -6.00 -19.53
C GLN A 1 26.51 -5.32 -18.18
N VAL A 2 26.96 -4.07 -18.05
CA VAL A 2 27.07 -3.37 -16.76
C VAL A 2 25.67 -3.01 -16.29
N PHE A 3 25.10 -3.80 -15.37
CA PHE A 3 23.91 -3.37 -14.63
C PHE A 3 24.32 -2.16 -13.80
N SER A 4 23.72 -1.00 -14.09
CA SER A 4 23.98 0.25 -13.38
C SER A 4 23.52 0.13 -11.94
N SER A 5 24.45 -0.26 -11.06
CA SER A 5 24.28 -0.18 -9.62
C SER A 5 24.43 1.28 -9.19
N VAL A 6 23.46 1.78 -8.45
CA VAL A 6 23.44 3.16 -7.94
C VAL A 6 23.59 3.10 -6.42
N THR A 7 24.46 3.95 -5.89
CA THR A 7 24.60 4.15 -4.45
C THR A 7 23.83 5.40 -4.06
N SER A 8 22.90 5.26 -3.12
CA SER A 8 22.10 6.35 -2.55
C SER A 8 22.38 6.48 -1.06
N VAL A 9 22.41 7.71 -0.55
CA VAL A 9 22.53 7.98 0.89
C VAL A 9 21.14 8.32 1.43
N LEU A 10 20.66 7.52 2.38
CA LEU A 10 19.38 7.72 3.03
C LEU A 10 19.59 8.37 4.39
N ASN A 11 18.77 9.38 4.68
CA ASN A 11 18.70 9.97 5.99
C ASN A 11 17.58 9.35 6.81
N MET A 12 17.94 8.39 7.66
CA MET A 12 17.00 7.70 8.56
C MET A 12 16.70 8.52 9.81
N SER A 13 17.40 9.64 10.06
CA SER A 13 17.16 10.46 11.25
C SER A 13 15.74 10.99 11.35
N VAL A 14 15.06 11.17 10.21
CA VAL A 14 13.65 11.61 10.14
C VAL A 14 12.69 10.63 10.82
N PHE A 15 13.10 9.36 10.97
CA PHE A 15 12.31 8.32 11.63
C PHE A 15 12.70 8.13 13.11
N LYS A 16 13.77 8.76 13.61
CA LYS A 16 14.29 8.55 14.99
C LYS A 16 13.28 8.88 16.08
N GLU A 17 12.35 9.78 15.81
CA GLU A 17 11.35 10.21 16.78
C GLU A 17 10.31 9.12 17.06
N GLN A 18 10.01 8.25 16.09
CA GLN A 18 8.95 7.25 16.19
C GLN A 18 9.44 5.80 16.02
N PHE A 19 10.59 5.59 15.38
CA PHE A 19 11.15 4.27 15.09
C PHE A 19 12.56 4.10 15.66
N VAL A 20 12.84 2.90 16.17
CA VAL A 20 14.21 2.43 16.41
C VAL A 20 14.83 2.18 15.03
N LEU A 21 15.88 2.93 14.69
CA LEU A 21 16.44 2.90 13.35
C LEU A 21 17.00 1.53 12.97
N GLU A 22 17.56 0.82 13.94
CA GLU A 22 18.08 -0.53 13.78
C GLU A 22 16.96 -1.52 13.40
N ASP A 23 15.79 -1.43 14.02
CA ASP A 23 14.65 -2.29 13.72
C ASP A 23 14.05 -1.97 12.34
N LEU A 24 13.91 -0.67 12.02
CA LEU A 24 13.47 -0.21 10.70
C LEU A 24 14.44 -0.69 9.61
N LEU A 25 15.74 -0.65 9.88
CA LEU A 25 16.75 -1.18 8.97
C LEU A 25 16.60 -2.68 8.74
N GLN A 26 16.34 -3.46 9.80
CA GLN A 26 16.12 -4.90 9.68
C GLN A 26 14.85 -5.23 8.90
N GLU A 27 13.77 -4.45 9.10
CA GLU A 27 12.55 -4.58 8.30
C GLU A 27 12.82 -4.33 6.82
N ILE A 28 13.53 -3.24 6.50
CA ILE A 28 13.89 -2.88 5.13
C ILE A 28 14.74 -3.98 4.49
N LYS A 29 15.77 -4.49 5.20
CA LYS A 29 16.64 -5.58 4.74
C LYS A 29 15.86 -6.86 4.45
N ARG A 30 14.86 -7.19 5.29
CA ARG A 30 14.00 -8.36 5.08
C ARG A 30 13.13 -8.23 3.84
N ARG A 31 12.64 -7.03 3.54
CA ARG A 31 11.78 -6.76 2.38
C ARG A 31 12.55 -6.61 1.08
N SER A 32 13.78 -6.10 1.13
CA SER A 32 14.59 -5.77 -0.04
C SER A 32 15.90 -6.56 -0.05
N THR A 33 15.81 -7.86 -0.35
CA THR A 33 16.98 -8.76 -0.38
C THR A 33 17.96 -8.45 -1.51
N ALA A 34 17.53 -7.67 -2.51
CA ALA A 34 18.38 -7.24 -3.63
C ALA A 34 19.24 -6.00 -3.32
N LEU A 35 18.95 -5.29 -2.22
CA LEU A 35 19.67 -4.09 -1.81
C LEU A 35 20.81 -4.41 -0.84
N SER A 36 21.96 -3.77 -1.06
CA SER A 36 23.11 -3.82 -0.16
C SER A 36 23.13 -2.58 0.73
N PHE A 37 23.22 -2.78 2.05
CA PHE A 37 23.17 -1.70 3.04
C PHE A 37 24.51 -1.55 3.74
N GLY A 38 25.03 -0.33 3.77
CA GLY A 38 26.18 0.06 4.56
C GLY A 38 25.87 0.15 6.07
N PRO A 39 26.87 0.53 6.88
CA PRO A 39 26.66 0.74 8.31
C PRO A 39 25.77 1.96 8.55
N LEU A 40 24.85 1.85 9.52
CA LEU A 40 24.10 3.00 10.01
C LEU A 40 25.05 3.89 10.82
N GLN A 41 25.24 5.12 10.35
CA GLN A 41 26.07 6.11 11.03
C GLN A 41 25.32 6.72 12.22
N SER A 42 26.07 7.24 13.20
CA SER A 42 25.51 7.89 14.41
C SER A 42 24.60 9.09 14.10
N ASN A 43 24.89 9.81 13.02
CA ASN A 43 24.05 10.90 12.48
C ASN A 43 22.71 10.39 11.90
N GLY A 44 22.50 9.07 11.76
CA GLY A 44 21.31 8.47 11.17
C GLY A 44 21.37 8.33 9.65
N LEU A 45 22.53 8.53 9.03
CA LEU A 45 22.73 8.29 7.60
C LEU A 45 23.12 6.84 7.33
N ILE A 46 22.71 6.33 6.18
CA ILE A 46 23.12 5.03 5.68
C ILE A 46 23.29 5.05 4.16
N SER A 47 24.34 4.40 3.67
CA SER A 47 24.52 4.17 2.23
C SER A 47 23.79 2.89 1.81
N VAL A 48 23.05 2.96 0.72
CA VAL A 48 22.33 1.82 0.13
C VAL A 48 22.71 1.71 -1.33
N GLN A 49 23.04 0.51 -1.77
CA GLN A 49 23.45 0.21 -3.12
C GLN A 49 22.50 -0.81 -3.74
N GLY A 50 22.06 -0.56 -4.96
CA GLY A 50 21.14 -1.43 -5.68
C GLY A 50 20.88 -0.98 -7.11
N SER A 51 20.05 -1.72 -7.82
CA SER A 51 19.54 -1.28 -9.12
C SER A 51 18.53 -0.14 -8.95
N PHE A 52 18.36 0.68 -9.99
CA PHE A 52 17.42 1.82 -9.93
C PHE A 52 15.99 1.41 -9.54
N PRO A 53 15.41 0.30 -10.04
CA PRO A 53 14.10 -0.18 -9.59
C PRO A 53 14.04 -0.51 -8.11
N GLU A 54 15.07 -1.14 -7.53
CA GLU A 54 15.10 -1.49 -6.11
C GLU A 54 15.20 -0.24 -5.23
N ILE A 55 16.01 0.74 -5.64
CA ILE A 55 16.11 2.04 -4.96
C ILE A 55 14.77 2.79 -5.03
N LYS A 56 14.05 2.69 -6.14
CA LYS A 56 12.69 3.26 -6.27
C LYS A 56 11.71 2.60 -5.31
N LEU A 57 11.69 1.27 -5.23
CA LEU A 57 10.83 0.54 -4.28
C LEU A 57 11.14 0.92 -2.82
N LEU A 58 12.42 1.06 -2.46
CA LEU A 58 12.83 1.51 -1.13
C LEU A 58 12.32 2.92 -0.83
N ARG A 59 12.43 3.83 -1.80
CA ARG A 59 11.90 5.20 -1.65
C ARG A 59 10.39 5.16 -1.39
N ASP A 60 9.64 4.41 -2.17
CA ASP A 60 8.17 4.37 -2.06
C ASP A 60 7.73 3.77 -0.71
N PHE A 61 8.44 2.74 -0.22
CA PHE A 61 8.23 2.20 1.12
C PHE A 61 8.50 3.21 2.24
N LEU A 62 9.62 3.93 2.17
CA LEU A 62 9.97 4.95 3.17
C LEU A 62 8.98 6.12 3.15
N LEU A 63 8.49 6.51 1.97
CA LEU A 63 7.46 7.53 1.84
C LEU A 63 6.16 7.10 2.51
N LEU A 64 5.74 5.85 2.35
CA LEU A 64 4.55 5.32 3.03
C LEU A 64 4.70 5.40 4.55
N LYS A 65 5.84 4.92 5.07
CA LYS A 65 6.15 5.02 6.51
C LYS A 65 6.15 6.48 7.00
N ALA A 66 6.65 7.40 6.18
CA ALA A 66 6.69 8.82 6.52
C ALA A 66 5.31 9.49 6.52
N LYS A 67 4.38 9.07 5.64
CA LYS A 67 2.99 9.57 5.65
C LYS A 67 2.26 9.19 6.93
N CYS A 68 2.49 7.98 7.45
CA CYS A 68 1.97 7.59 8.77
C CYS A 68 2.47 8.52 9.89
N LEU A 69 3.69 9.08 9.77
CA LEU A 69 4.23 10.05 10.75
C LEU A 69 3.47 11.39 10.75
N SER A 70 2.89 11.82 9.61
CA SER A 70 2.35 13.18 9.47
C SER A 70 0.90 13.32 9.93
N GLU A 71 0.15 12.22 10.04
CA GLU A 71 -1.22 12.23 10.56
C GLU A 71 -1.24 12.39 12.08
N ASP A 72 -0.27 11.80 12.79
CA ASP A 72 -0.12 11.92 14.25
C ASP A 72 0.14 13.36 14.72
N ARG A 73 0.74 14.20 13.87
CA ARG A 73 1.09 15.59 14.22
C ARG A 73 -0.05 16.59 14.06
N ARG A 74 -1.22 16.20 13.55
CA ARG A 74 -2.40 17.08 13.47
C ARG A 74 -3.30 17.05 14.73
N GLY A 75 -3.01 16.16 15.69
CA GLY A 75 -3.81 16.01 16.91
C GLY A 75 -3.34 16.83 18.13
N GLU A 76 -2.12 17.37 18.15
CA GLU A 76 -1.55 17.94 19.38
C GLU A 76 -1.59 19.48 19.39
N SER A 77 -2.79 20.02 19.59
CA SER A 77 -2.94 21.33 20.24
C SER A 77 -3.33 21.10 21.70
N GLN A 78 -2.46 21.51 22.62
CA GLN A 78 -2.60 21.53 24.09
C GLN A 78 -2.26 20.22 24.84
N SER A 79 -1.05 20.15 25.38
CA SER A 79 -0.79 20.50 26.78
C SER A 79 0.61 20.04 27.20
N HIS A 80 1.32 20.91 27.91
CA HIS A 80 2.63 20.62 28.49
C HIS A 80 2.51 19.60 29.63
N GLN A 81 3.31 18.53 29.62
CA GLN A 81 4.15 18.12 30.75
C GLN A 81 5.15 16.99 30.41
N ARG A 82 6.26 17.01 31.15
CA ARG A 82 7.57 16.33 30.97
C ARG A 82 7.57 14.83 31.39
N PRO A 83 8.67 14.08 31.16
CA PRO A 83 8.62 12.77 30.52
C PRO A 83 8.62 11.59 31.50
N ARG A 84 7.72 10.62 31.30
CA ARG A 84 7.79 9.29 31.91
C ARG A 84 8.33 8.28 30.90
N ARG A 85 9.66 8.18 30.87
CA ARG A 85 10.41 7.06 30.29
C ARG A 85 9.94 5.76 30.97
N ARG A 86 9.69 4.72 30.16
CA ARG A 86 9.42 3.31 30.53
C ARG A 86 7.96 2.84 30.64
N LEU A 87 7.01 3.45 29.92
CA LEU A 87 5.73 2.80 29.58
C LEU A 87 5.35 2.82 28.08
N GLN A 88 6.10 3.54 27.23
CA GLN A 88 5.72 3.77 25.82
C GLN A 88 6.23 2.71 24.83
N GLN A 89 7.14 1.81 25.21
CA GLN A 89 7.56 0.70 24.33
C GLN A 89 6.50 -0.39 24.16
N GLN A 90 5.48 -0.41 25.02
CA GLN A 90 4.28 -1.20 24.75
C GLN A 90 3.25 -0.44 23.91
N GLN A 91 3.22 0.90 23.89
CA GLN A 91 2.20 1.62 23.11
C GLN A 91 2.43 1.57 21.60
N CYS A 92 3.65 1.63 21.06
CA CYS A 92 3.79 1.48 19.59
C CYS A 92 3.63 0.01 19.09
N LYS A 93 3.68 -0.97 20.01
CA LYS A 93 3.27 -2.36 19.74
C LYS A 93 1.80 -2.64 20.12
N LYS A 94 1.15 -1.74 20.85
CA LYS A 94 -0.20 -1.89 21.42
C LYS A 94 -1.19 -0.82 20.95
N GLU A 95 -0.79 0.18 20.19
CA GLU A 95 -1.69 1.13 19.50
C GLU A 95 -1.93 0.70 18.05
N LEU A 96 -1.21 -0.35 17.60
CA LEU A 96 -1.70 -1.28 16.58
C LEU A 96 -2.77 -2.26 17.15
N SER A 97 -3.07 -2.19 18.46
CA SER A 97 -4.09 -3.00 19.15
C SER A 97 -4.73 -2.24 20.34
N SER A 98 -5.61 -1.29 20.01
CA SER A 98 -6.60 -0.58 20.85
C SER A 98 -6.26 0.88 21.24
N SER A 99 -6.98 1.82 20.62
CA SER A 99 -8.02 2.65 21.26
C SER A 99 -8.67 3.51 20.17
N VAL A 100 -9.99 3.65 20.01
CA VAL A 100 -11.06 3.73 21.01
C VAL A 100 -12.32 3.03 20.47
N HIS A 101 -12.96 2.25 21.36
CA HIS A 101 -14.13 1.37 21.18
C HIS A 101 -13.90 0.06 20.43
N ASP A 102 -13.16 -0.85 21.04
CA ASP A 102 -13.38 -2.29 20.86
C ASP A 102 -13.79 -2.86 22.22
N THR A 103 -15.07 -2.69 22.52
CA THR A 103 -15.74 -3.31 23.68
C THR A 103 -16.19 -4.74 23.40
N ASP A 104 -15.80 -5.33 22.27
CA ASP A 104 -16.06 -6.73 21.98
C ASP A 104 -15.00 -7.25 21.01
N GLY A 105 -14.47 -8.47 21.20
CA GLY A 105 -13.41 -9.06 20.35
C GLY A 105 -13.88 -9.44 18.94
N GLU A 106 -14.83 -8.69 18.38
CA GLU A 106 -15.70 -9.07 17.27
C GLU A 106 -15.38 -8.31 15.98
N SER A 107 -14.47 -7.32 15.98
CA SER A 107 -14.18 -6.48 14.81
C SER A 107 -12.68 -6.20 14.63
N GLN A 108 -12.19 -6.23 13.38
CA GLN A 108 -10.83 -5.83 13.00
C GLN A 108 -10.83 -4.97 11.74
N MET A 109 -9.74 -4.23 11.49
CA MET A 109 -9.63 -3.39 10.30
C MET A 109 -8.32 -3.59 9.53
N VAL A 110 -8.37 -3.36 8.21
CA VAL A 110 -7.23 -3.38 7.29
C VAL A 110 -7.26 -2.15 6.41
N VAL A 111 -6.13 -1.46 6.28
CA VAL A 111 -6.00 -0.27 5.45
C VAL A 111 -5.23 -0.60 4.17
N LEU A 112 -5.81 -0.31 3.02
CA LEU A 112 -5.28 -0.60 1.70
C LEU A 112 -5.13 0.67 0.86
N ASP A 113 -4.17 0.68 -0.05
CA ASP A 113 -4.18 1.62 -1.17
C ASP A 113 -5.42 1.36 -2.05
N THR A 114 -6.12 2.42 -2.47
CA THR A 114 -7.39 2.31 -3.20
C THR A 114 -7.22 1.60 -4.55
N ASP A 115 -6.11 1.79 -5.26
CA ASP A 115 -5.85 1.07 -6.51
C ASP A 115 -5.65 -0.42 -6.27
N VAL A 116 -4.94 -0.78 -5.18
CA VAL A 116 -4.76 -2.18 -4.76
C VAL A 116 -6.10 -2.80 -4.36
N TYR A 117 -6.93 -2.09 -3.60
CA TYR A 117 -8.27 -2.56 -3.25
C TYR A 117 -9.12 -2.80 -4.51
N HIS A 118 -9.15 -1.86 -5.45
CA HIS A 118 -9.88 -2.03 -6.71
C HIS A 118 -9.37 -3.21 -7.52
N TYR A 119 -8.05 -3.40 -7.59
CA TYR A 119 -7.45 -4.56 -8.25
C TYR A 119 -7.84 -5.88 -7.58
N MET A 120 -7.78 -5.95 -6.25
CA MET A 120 -8.23 -7.12 -5.49
C MET A 120 -9.72 -7.40 -5.71
N LYS A 121 -10.57 -6.37 -5.71
CA LYS A 121 -12.01 -6.49 -5.95
C LYS A 121 -12.32 -7.03 -7.35
N ALA A 122 -11.52 -6.64 -8.35
CA ALA A 122 -11.71 -7.09 -9.73
C ALA A 122 -11.20 -8.52 -9.98
N PHE A 123 -10.01 -8.86 -9.49
CA PHE A 123 -9.31 -10.11 -9.87
C PHE A 123 -9.19 -11.14 -8.75
N SER A 124 -9.51 -10.78 -7.52
CA SER A 124 -9.53 -11.70 -6.37
C SER A 124 -10.69 -11.38 -5.41
N PRO A 125 -11.94 -11.22 -5.91
CA PRO A 125 -13.08 -10.83 -5.07
C PRO A 125 -13.32 -11.80 -3.91
N TRP A 126 -13.01 -13.09 -4.10
CA TRP A 126 -13.14 -14.12 -3.06
C TRP A 126 -12.27 -13.88 -1.82
N ARG A 127 -11.21 -13.07 -1.91
CA ARG A 127 -10.40 -12.67 -0.74
C ARG A 127 -11.06 -11.56 0.07
N LEU A 128 -11.99 -10.83 -0.55
CA LEU A 128 -12.79 -9.77 0.07
C LEU A 128 -14.23 -10.24 0.37
N GLN A 129 -14.54 -11.49 0.03
CA GLN A 129 -15.78 -12.13 0.43
C GLN A 129 -15.62 -12.63 1.86
N GLY A 130 -16.47 -12.12 2.74
CA GLY A 130 -16.65 -12.67 4.07
C GLY A 130 -17.07 -14.15 4.03
N SER A 131 -16.89 -14.86 5.15
CA SER A 131 -17.48 -16.19 5.33
C SER A 131 -18.91 -16.07 5.90
N ALA A 132 -19.64 -17.18 6.03
CA ALA A 132 -20.96 -17.16 6.66
C ALA A 132 -20.96 -16.55 8.08
N ASP A 133 -19.80 -16.59 8.74
CA ASP A 133 -19.60 -16.09 10.10
C ASP A 133 -18.82 -14.76 10.15
N VAL A 134 -18.41 -14.19 9.01
CA VAL A 134 -17.59 -12.96 8.96
C VAL A 134 -18.10 -12.01 7.87
N VAL A 135 -18.39 -10.77 8.22
CA VAL A 135 -18.77 -9.69 7.30
C VAL A 135 -17.55 -8.82 7.01
N ILE A 136 -17.35 -8.46 5.74
CA ILE A 136 -16.33 -7.49 5.34
C ILE A 136 -17.05 -6.31 4.69
N SER A 137 -16.81 -5.10 5.19
CA SER A 137 -17.33 -3.85 4.63
C SER A 137 -16.19 -2.87 4.36
N ASP A 138 -16.33 -2.01 3.37
CA ASP A 138 -15.29 -1.04 2.97
C ASP A 138 -15.75 0.41 3.09
N VAL A 139 -14.78 1.28 3.41
CA VAL A 139 -14.91 2.74 3.35
C VAL A 139 -13.69 3.30 2.62
N THR A 140 -13.94 3.97 1.50
CA THR A 140 -12.89 4.63 0.71
C THR A 140 -12.80 6.11 1.07
N ASP A 141 -11.60 6.56 1.41
CA ASP A 141 -11.24 7.97 1.63
C ASP A 141 -10.04 8.33 0.75
N GLY A 142 -10.32 8.93 -0.41
CA GLY A 142 -9.31 9.30 -1.40
C GLY A 142 -8.47 8.12 -1.87
N ASP A 143 -7.16 8.21 -1.64
CA ASP A 143 -6.17 7.21 -2.08
C ASP A 143 -6.12 5.97 -1.17
N THR A 144 -6.93 5.92 -0.11
CA THR A 144 -6.95 4.84 0.87
C THR A 144 -8.34 4.21 0.98
N THR A 145 -8.40 2.89 1.11
CA THR A 145 -9.62 2.14 1.42
C THR A 145 -9.44 1.33 2.69
N THR A 146 -10.30 1.55 3.67
CA THR A 146 -10.33 0.83 4.95
C THR A 146 -11.38 -0.28 4.88
N LEU A 147 -10.96 -1.51 5.15
CA LEU A 147 -11.82 -2.68 5.29
C LEU A 147 -12.08 -2.94 6.78
N TYR A 148 -13.34 -3.08 7.14
CA TYR A 148 -13.79 -3.54 8.44
C TYR A 148 -14.20 -5.00 8.33
N ILE A 149 -13.68 -5.85 9.19
CA ILE A 149 -13.87 -7.30 9.23
C ILE A 149 -14.55 -7.60 10.56
N GLN A 150 -15.83 -7.92 10.50
CA GLN A 150 -16.68 -8.09 11.66
C GLN A 150 -17.20 -9.52 11.75
N SER A 151 -17.40 -9.99 12.97
CA SER A 151 -18.15 -11.20 13.25
C SER A 151 -19.61 -11.05 12.77
N ALA A 152 -20.12 -12.03 12.03
CA ALA A 152 -21.53 -12.10 11.64
C ALA A 152 -22.42 -12.73 12.74
N GLY A 153 -21.81 -13.26 13.82
CA GLY A 153 -22.54 -13.84 14.94
C GLY A 153 -21.61 -14.45 16.01
N PRO A 154 -22.14 -14.83 17.18
CA PRO A 154 -21.35 -15.21 18.38
C PRO A 154 -20.47 -16.48 18.22
N ARG A 155 -20.49 -17.12 17.04
CA ARG A 155 -19.69 -18.31 16.71
C ARG A 155 -18.43 -18.02 15.90
N SER A 156 -18.25 -16.82 15.37
CA SER A 156 -17.00 -16.47 14.70
C SER A 156 -15.92 -16.30 15.76
N GLY A 157 -14.97 -17.24 15.75
CA GLY A 157 -13.81 -17.17 16.62
C GLY A 157 -12.90 -16.04 16.17
N VAL A 158 -12.40 -15.25 17.12
CA VAL A 158 -11.37 -14.20 16.94
C VAL A 158 -10.23 -14.64 16.00
N GLY A 159 -9.85 -15.93 16.04
CA GLY A 159 -8.84 -16.50 15.14
C GLY A 159 -9.20 -16.50 13.65
N GLN A 160 -10.48 -16.62 13.28
CA GLN A 160 -10.90 -16.53 11.87
C GLN A 160 -10.79 -15.11 11.34
N ILE A 161 -11.25 -14.12 12.11
CA ILE A 161 -11.15 -12.69 11.76
C ILE A 161 -9.68 -12.31 11.57
N SER A 162 -8.79 -12.68 12.50
CA SER A 162 -7.35 -12.44 12.39
C SER A 162 -6.73 -13.10 11.16
N ARG A 163 -7.15 -14.32 10.83
CA ARG A 163 -6.63 -15.05 9.66
C ARG A 163 -7.07 -14.43 8.34
N ILE A 164 -8.30 -13.94 8.25
CA ILE A 164 -8.82 -13.23 7.06
C ILE A 164 -8.05 -11.92 6.89
N ARG A 165 -7.90 -11.16 7.98
CA ARG A 165 -7.08 -9.94 8.01
C ARG A 165 -5.67 -10.18 7.46
N GLU A 166 -4.96 -11.15 8.03
CA GLU A 166 -3.58 -11.47 7.63
C GLU A 166 -3.50 -11.87 6.15
N GLN A 167 -4.46 -12.65 5.64
CA GLN A 167 -4.51 -13.01 4.22
C GLN A 167 -4.71 -11.81 3.29
N ILE A 168 -5.53 -10.84 3.69
CA ILE A 168 -5.77 -9.60 2.94
C ILE A 168 -4.48 -8.77 2.94
N GLU A 169 -3.86 -8.58 4.11
CA GLU A 169 -2.61 -7.81 4.26
C GLU A 169 -1.44 -8.45 3.47
N ASP A 170 -1.24 -9.75 3.59
CA ASP A 170 -0.18 -10.46 2.86
C ASP A 170 -0.36 -10.38 1.35
N HIS A 171 -1.61 -10.41 0.88
CA HIS A 171 -1.89 -10.31 -0.54
C HIS A 171 -1.72 -8.88 -1.06
N SER A 172 -2.16 -7.89 -0.28
CA SER A 172 -2.03 -6.49 -0.67
C SER A 172 -0.57 -6.08 -0.78
N ILE A 173 0.31 -6.55 0.12
CA ILE A 173 1.75 -6.31 0.06
C ILE A 173 2.35 -6.87 -1.24
N LYS A 174 1.95 -8.08 -1.64
CA LYS A 174 2.42 -8.69 -2.90
C LYS A 174 1.99 -7.86 -4.10
N LEU A 175 0.72 -7.46 -4.15
CA LEU A 175 0.17 -6.66 -5.24
C LEU A 175 0.81 -5.27 -5.32
N TYR A 176 1.02 -4.62 -4.18
CA TYR A 176 1.67 -3.31 -4.11
C TYR A 176 3.06 -3.31 -4.79
N SER A 177 3.80 -4.42 -4.67
CA SER A 177 5.11 -4.56 -5.32
C SER A 177 5.04 -5.02 -6.79
N ALA A 178 3.95 -5.66 -7.19
CA ALA A 178 3.82 -6.32 -8.49
C ALA A 178 3.07 -5.47 -9.53
N LEU A 179 2.30 -4.47 -9.08
CA LEU A 179 1.45 -3.65 -9.94
C LEU A 179 2.06 -2.28 -10.20
N CYS A 180 1.73 -1.73 -11.36
CA CYS A 180 1.94 -0.33 -11.67
C CYS A 180 0.66 0.29 -12.24
N LYS A 181 0.51 1.59 -12.06
CA LYS A 181 -0.58 2.39 -12.62
C LYS A 181 -0.05 3.31 -13.72
N GLU A 182 -0.74 3.34 -14.84
CA GLU A 182 -0.52 4.30 -15.93
C GLU A 182 -1.82 5.04 -16.25
N ARG A 183 -1.71 6.33 -16.56
CA ARG A 183 -2.87 7.21 -16.80
C ARG A 183 -2.92 7.64 -18.26
N ILE A 184 -4.03 7.36 -18.92
CA ILE A 184 -4.32 7.78 -20.29
C ILE A 184 -5.26 8.98 -20.23
N SER A 185 -4.75 10.18 -20.54
CA SER A 185 -5.49 11.45 -20.42
C SER A 185 -6.32 11.78 -21.67
N PHE A 186 -7.55 12.25 -21.46
CA PHE A 186 -8.42 12.72 -22.54
C PHE A 186 -8.42 14.24 -22.75
N LYS A 187 -7.53 15.00 -22.10
CA LYS A 187 -7.58 16.48 -22.09
C LYS A 187 -7.57 17.13 -23.48
N GLU A 188 -7.04 16.45 -24.49
CA GLU A 188 -6.95 16.94 -25.87
C GLU A 188 -7.93 16.25 -26.83
N HIS A 189 -8.76 15.34 -26.34
CA HIS A 189 -9.58 14.46 -27.17
C HIS A 189 -11.03 14.96 -27.28
N THR A 190 -11.53 15.01 -28.51
CA THR A 190 -12.93 15.22 -28.84
C THR A 190 -13.80 14.08 -28.30
N ARG A 191 -15.11 14.32 -28.16
CA ARG A 191 -16.06 13.29 -27.71
C ARG A 191 -15.99 12.01 -28.55
N ALA A 192 -15.86 12.14 -29.87
CA ALA A 192 -15.74 11.01 -30.79
C ALA A 192 -14.46 10.19 -30.53
N GLU A 193 -13.35 10.85 -30.21
CA GLU A 193 -12.10 10.17 -29.86
C GLU A 193 -12.20 9.47 -28.51
N LYS A 194 -12.83 10.08 -27.49
CA LYS A 194 -13.10 9.41 -26.21
C LYS A 194 -13.91 8.12 -26.40
N GLU A 195 -14.97 8.17 -27.21
CA GLU A 195 -15.81 7.01 -27.54
C GLU A 195 -15.05 5.94 -28.36
N ARG A 196 -14.07 6.35 -29.19
CA ARG A 196 -13.18 5.42 -29.88
C ARG A 196 -12.23 4.73 -28.89
N TYR A 197 -11.62 5.49 -27.97
CA TYR A 197 -10.74 4.95 -26.94
C TYR A 197 -11.46 3.95 -26.03
N GLN A 198 -12.67 4.27 -25.56
CA GLN A 198 -13.48 3.34 -24.77
C GLN A 198 -13.73 2.02 -25.52
N ARG A 199 -14.11 2.08 -26.81
CA ARG A 199 -14.31 0.87 -27.63
C ARG A 199 -13.04 0.05 -27.83
N LEU A 200 -11.90 0.72 -27.97
CA LEU A 200 -10.60 0.08 -28.09
C LEU A 200 -10.22 -0.61 -26.77
N CYS A 201 -10.36 0.08 -25.64
CA CYS A 201 -10.14 -0.51 -24.30
C CYS A 201 -11.03 -1.74 -24.06
N GLU A 202 -12.31 -1.70 -24.42
CA GLU A 202 -13.20 -2.87 -24.30
C GLU A 202 -12.74 -4.06 -25.15
N HIS A 203 -12.25 -3.81 -26.38
CA HIS A 203 -11.65 -4.87 -27.19
C HIS A 203 -10.38 -5.44 -26.56
N LEU A 204 -9.53 -4.57 -26.00
CA LEU A 204 -8.26 -4.97 -25.39
C LEU A 204 -8.45 -5.70 -24.07
N LYS A 205 -9.58 -5.51 -23.38
CA LYS A 205 -9.90 -6.21 -22.13
C LYS A 205 -9.76 -7.73 -22.25
N HIS A 206 -10.14 -8.30 -23.39
CA HIS A 206 -10.02 -9.75 -23.65
C HIS A 206 -8.56 -10.20 -23.83
N ASN A 207 -7.70 -9.34 -24.37
CA ASN A 207 -6.29 -9.63 -24.60
C ASN A 207 -5.43 -9.40 -23.36
N PHE A 208 -5.92 -8.62 -22.40
CA PHE A 208 -5.22 -8.26 -21.17
C PHE A 208 -6.11 -8.57 -19.93
N PRO A 209 -6.35 -9.86 -19.63
CA PRO A 209 -7.31 -10.28 -18.61
C PRO A 209 -6.92 -9.93 -17.17
N HIS A 210 -5.68 -9.50 -16.92
CA HIS A 210 -5.19 -9.07 -15.61
C HIS A 210 -4.91 -7.56 -15.53
N VAL A 211 -5.37 -6.79 -16.53
CA VAL A 211 -5.27 -5.34 -16.52
C VAL A 211 -6.61 -4.74 -16.09
N LEU A 212 -6.60 -4.06 -14.95
CA LEU A 212 -7.74 -3.29 -14.47
C LEU A 212 -7.79 -1.94 -15.18
N MET A 213 -8.95 -1.58 -15.69
CA MET A 213 -9.21 -0.26 -16.26
C MET A 213 -10.27 0.45 -15.41
N ILE A 214 -9.93 1.64 -14.92
CA ILE A 214 -10.83 2.51 -14.17
C ILE A 214 -11.09 3.75 -15.03
N HIS A 215 -12.35 3.92 -15.44
CA HIS A 215 -12.76 5.00 -16.33
C HIS A 215 -13.20 6.22 -15.52
N TYR A 216 -12.64 7.38 -15.87
CA TYR A 216 -13.04 8.69 -15.39
C TYR A 216 -13.43 9.60 -16.56
N ASP A 217 -14.13 10.69 -16.28
CA ASP A 217 -14.55 11.65 -17.32
C ASP A 217 -13.37 12.29 -18.07
N THR A 218 -12.23 12.39 -17.38
CA THR A 218 -11.03 13.09 -17.85
C THR A 218 -9.90 12.16 -18.29
N HIS A 219 -9.92 10.89 -17.88
CA HIS A 219 -8.83 9.93 -18.15
C HIS A 219 -9.28 8.49 -17.90
N ILE A 220 -8.44 7.53 -18.30
CA ILE A 220 -8.52 6.13 -17.86
C ILE A 220 -7.26 5.84 -17.06
N ASP A 221 -7.42 5.31 -15.85
CA ASP A 221 -6.32 4.70 -15.11
C ASP A 221 -6.26 3.20 -15.44
N VAL A 222 -5.06 2.73 -15.77
CA VAL A 222 -4.79 1.34 -16.17
C VAL A 222 -3.82 0.76 -15.16
N ILE A 223 -4.20 -0.33 -14.49
CA ILE A 223 -3.46 -0.95 -13.39
C ILE A 223 -3.19 -2.41 -13.73
N GLY A 224 -1.94 -2.85 -13.63
CA GLY A 224 -1.54 -4.21 -14.00
C GLY A 224 -0.05 -4.45 -13.76
N SER A 225 0.48 -5.60 -14.18
CA SER A 225 1.92 -5.82 -14.12
C SER A 225 2.66 -4.88 -15.07
N PRO A 226 3.90 -4.45 -14.77
CA PRO A 226 4.66 -3.56 -15.65
C PRO A 226 4.79 -4.05 -17.08
N SER A 227 4.91 -5.36 -17.28
CA SER A 227 5.00 -5.96 -18.61
C SER A 227 3.69 -5.86 -19.39
N GLU A 228 2.56 -6.11 -18.74
CA GLU A 228 1.24 -6.01 -19.37
C GLU A 228 0.87 -4.56 -19.66
N ILE A 229 1.12 -3.64 -18.72
CA ILE A 229 0.89 -2.21 -18.92
C ILE A 229 1.70 -1.69 -20.11
N LEU A 230 2.98 -2.06 -20.21
CA LEU A 230 3.82 -1.69 -21.35
C LEU A 230 3.29 -2.22 -22.69
N GLN A 231 2.73 -3.43 -22.72
CA GLN A 231 2.14 -3.99 -23.94
C GLN A 231 0.81 -3.32 -24.27
N PHE A 232 -0.03 -3.11 -23.27
CA PHE A 232 -1.32 -2.45 -23.40
C PHE A 232 -1.14 -1.04 -23.98
N THR A 233 -0.24 -0.24 -23.40
CA THR A 233 -0.03 1.16 -23.82
C THR A 233 0.55 1.26 -25.22
N LYS A 234 1.39 0.30 -25.65
CA LYS A 234 1.83 0.19 -27.06
C LYS A 234 0.67 -0.01 -28.02
N VAL A 235 -0.25 -0.92 -27.70
CA VAL A 235 -1.40 -1.20 -28.56
C VAL A 235 -2.36 -0.02 -28.61
N VAL A 236 -2.55 0.67 -27.48
CA VAL A 236 -3.40 1.87 -27.41
C VAL A 236 -2.79 3.08 -28.14
N SER A 237 -1.47 3.15 -28.24
CA SER A 237 -0.74 4.26 -28.89
C SER A 237 -0.44 3.99 -30.38
N SER A 238 -0.87 2.85 -30.93
CA SER A 238 -0.68 2.46 -32.33
C SER A 238 -1.87 2.89 -33.20
#